data_AF-A0A2N6D8L7-F1
#
_entry.id   AF-A0A2N6D8L7-F1
#
_cell.length_a   1.000
_cell.length_b   1.000
_cell.length_c   1.000
_cell.angle_alpha   90.00
_cell.angle_beta   90.00
_cell.angle_gamma   90.00
#
_symmetry.space_group_name_H-M   'P 1'
#
loop_
_entity.id
_entity.type
_entity.pdbx_description
1 polymer ?
#
loop_
_entity_poly.entity_id
_entity_poly.type
_entity_poly.pdbx_seq_one_letter_code
_entity_poly.pdbx_strand_id
1 'polypeptide(L)'
;MKDYRADLRDIFTAAVEYADPERLVREAVMDNPDFEYTPEKIYMFAFGKAACGMARGFLSVCQVDKGIVVSNESPVCQFPENIEVIKAGHPLPNEGSVVAAEKMLSLASQADEETLCVFLVSGGGSAILCSPAFGISLDEKMKTFDILIKSGADIEEINTVRRHISSIKGGRLAEMASPAKSVTLAISDVLSGARNAIASGATYYDETTWSDAIEVIERYQLKDKLPKKVIDVLISG
;
A
#
# COMPACT_ATOMS: atom_id res chain seq x y z
N MET A 1 20.68 41.95 -12.72
CA MET A 1 20.91 40.86 -13.69
C MET A 1 19.94 39.75 -13.31
N LYS A 2 19.18 39.17 -14.24
CA LYS A 2 18.25 38.07 -13.89
C LYS A 2 19.08 36.85 -13.51
N ASP A 3 18.81 36.27 -12.33
CA ASP A 3 19.44 35.02 -11.89
C ASP A 3 18.49 33.85 -12.14
N TYR A 4 18.49 33.38 -13.39
CA TYR A 4 17.66 32.25 -13.80
C TYR A 4 17.92 30.98 -13.00
N ARG A 5 19.11 30.83 -12.39
CA ARG A 5 19.41 29.65 -11.56
C ARG A 5 18.71 29.74 -10.21
N ALA A 6 18.69 30.93 -9.61
CA ALA A 6 17.90 31.18 -8.41
C ALA A 6 16.40 30.94 -8.70
N ASP A 7 15.88 31.52 -9.78
CA ASP A 7 14.48 31.35 -10.18
C ASP A 7 14.10 29.86 -10.36
N LEU A 8 14.93 29.08 -11.06
CA LEU A 8 14.69 27.64 -11.24
C LEU A 8 14.77 26.84 -9.93
N ARG A 9 15.66 27.22 -9.02
CA ARG A 9 15.77 26.58 -7.70
C ARG A 9 14.54 26.88 -6.85
N ASP A 10 14.04 28.11 -6.89
CA ASP A 10 12.86 28.51 -6.14
C ASP A 10 11.62 27.78 -6.66
N ILE A 11 11.46 27.67 -7.99
CA ILE A 11 10.39 26.88 -8.61
C ILE A 11 10.46 25.41 -8.19
N PHE A 12 11.65 24.80 -8.24
CA PHE A 12 11.84 23.42 -7.81
C PHE A 12 11.51 23.23 -6.32
N THR A 13 12.00 24.14 -5.47
CA THR A 13 11.79 24.08 -4.03
C THR A 13 10.31 24.22 -3.69
N ALA A 14 9.62 25.17 -4.30
CA ALA A 14 8.17 25.33 -4.15
C ALA A 14 7.40 24.07 -4.60
N ALA A 15 7.82 23.41 -5.69
CA ALA A 15 7.20 22.17 -6.13
C ALA A 15 7.42 21.01 -5.16
N VAL A 16 8.62 20.90 -4.57
CA VAL A 16 8.93 19.89 -3.54
C VAL A 16 8.14 20.14 -2.26
N GLU A 17 8.09 21.38 -1.79
CA GLU A 17 7.30 21.77 -0.61
C GLU A 17 5.81 21.57 -0.83
N TYR A 18 5.32 21.83 -2.05
CA TYR A 18 3.93 21.57 -2.40
C TYR A 18 3.60 20.06 -2.34
N ALA A 19 4.56 19.20 -2.69
CA ALA A 19 4.42 17.75 -2.65
C ALA A 19 4.73 17.11 -1.28
N ASP A 20 4.90 17.92 -0.22
CA ASP A 20 5.19 17.42 1.13
C ASP A 20 4.05 16.52 1.67
N PRO A 21 4.31 15.24 1.99
CA PRO A 21 3.28 14.30 2.42
C PRO A 21 2.55 14.68 3.71
N GLU A 22 3.23 15.37 4.62
CA GLU A 22 2.66 15.80 5.89
C GLU A 22 1.64 16.92 5.68
N ARG A 23 2.02 17.95 4.91
CA ARG A 23 1.11 19.03 4.50
C ARG A 23 -0.09 18.49 3.74
N LEU A 24 0.14 17.66 2.71
CA LEU A 24 -0.93 17.14 1.86
C LEU A 24 -1.96 16.33 2.63
N VAL A 25 -1.53 15.46 3.56
CA VAL A 25 -2.46 14.68 4.37
C VAL A 25 -3.21 15.57 5.35
N ARG A 26 -2.53 16.51 6.02
CA ARG A 26 -3.19 17.44 6.94
C ARG A 26 -4.31 18.23 6.24
N GLU A 27 -4.01 18.82 5.08
CA GLU A 27 -4.99 19.57 4.28
C GLU A 27 -6.14 18.66 3.83
N ALA A 28 -5.83 17.46 3.31
CA ALA A 28 -6.86 16.51 2.85
C ALA A 28 -7.79 16.02 3.96
N VAL A 29 -7.33 15.97 5.21
CA VAL A 29 -8.17 15.61 6.37
C VAL A 29 -9.04 16.79 6.78
N MET A 30 -8.45 17.99 6.89
CA MET A 30 -9.18 19.20 7.30
C MET A 30 -10.30 19.58 6.33
N ASP A 31 -10.13 19.32 5.04
CA ASP A 31 -11.10 19.66 4.00
C ASP A 31 -12.11 18.53 3.71
N ASN A 32 -12.01 17.38 4.39
CA ASN A 32 -12.82 16.21 4.09
C ASN A 32 -13.92 15.96 5.13
N PRO A 33 -15.21 16.04 4.73
CA PRO A 33 -16.34 15.87 5.64
C PRO A 33 -16.45 14.47 6.26
N ASP A 34 -15.79 13.46 5.68
CA ASP A 34 -15.72 12.12 6.30
C ASP A 34 -15.02 12.12 7.66
N PHE A 35 -14.19 13.14 7.94
CA PHE A 35 -13.52 13.37 9.22
C PHE A 35 -14.23 14.40 10.12
N GLU A 36 -15.33 15.01 9.65
CA GLU A 36 -16.21 15.82 10.51
C GLU A 36 -17.08 14.94 11.41
N TYR A 37 -17.34 13.70 11.00
CA TYR A 37 -17.89 12.67 11.88
C TYR A 37 -16.89 12.38 13.00
N THR A 38 -17.35 12.33 14.24
CA THR A 38 -16.53 11.95 15.40
C THR A 38 -16.67 10.45 15.63
N PRO A 39 -15.80 9.59 15.06
CA PRO A 39 -15.82 8.17 15.39
C PRO A 39 -15.46 7.97 16.86
N GLU A 40 -15.89 6.86 17.46
CA GLU A 40 -15.46 6.53 18.82
C GLU A 40 -13.99 6.12 18.85
N LYS A 41 -13.52 5.46 17.78
CA LYS A 41 -12.14 4.96 17.65
C LYS A 41 -11.59 5.24 16.25
N ILE A 42 -10.32 5.62 16.14
CA ILE A 42 -9.59 5.75 14.87
C ILE A 42 -8.42 4.78 14.82
N TYR A 43 -8.42 3.90 13.81
CA TYR A 43 -7.30 3.01 13.50
C TYR A 43 -6.58 3.51 12.25
N MET A 44 -5.29 3.80 12.38
CA MET A 44 -4.47 4.35 11.29
C MET A 44 -3.51 3.32 10.71
N PHE A 45 -3.52 3.15 9.39
CA PHE A 45 -2.67 2.23 8.65
C PHE A 45 -1.86 3.01 7.61
N ALA A 46 -0.61 3.32 7.89
CA ALA A 46 0.25 4.06 6.97
C ALA A 46 1.30 3.15 6.34
N PHE A 47 1.39 3.14 5.00
CA PHE A 47 2.37 2.33 4.29
C PHE A 47 2.84 2.93 2.96
N GLY A 48 4.13 2.70 2.67
CA GLY A 48 4.81 3.21 1.49
C GLY A 48 5.98 4.14 1.85
N LYS A 49 6.69 4.64 0.85
CA LYS A 49 7.89 5.49 1.04
C LYS A 49 7.58 6.75 1.88
N ALA A 50 6.39 7.32 1.71
CA ALA A 50 5.97 8.55 2.39
C ALA A 50 5.17 8.29 3.69
N ALA A 51 5.03 7.04 4.14
CA ALA A 51 4.15 6.66 5.25
C ALA A 51 4.41 7.47 6.53
N CYS A 52 5.68 7.72 6.87
CA CYS A 52 6.02 8.50 8.06
C CYS A 52 5.53 9.95 7.96
N GLY A 53 5.69 10.61 6.81
CA GLY A 53 5.22 11.99 6.62
C GLY A 53 3.70 12.07 6.61
N MET A 54 3.05 11.14 5.91
CA MET A 54 1.59 11.04 5.87
C MET A 54 1.01 10.84 7.29
N ALA A 55 1.58 9.92 8.07
CA ALA A 55 1.15 9.65 9.44
C ALA A 55 1.30 10.87 10.36
N ARG A 56 2.39 11.64 10.23
CA ARG A 56 2.54 12.90 10.98
C ARG A 56 1.48 13.93 10.62
N GLY A 57 1.20 14.08 9.32
CA GLY A 57 0.16 14.98 8.83
C GLY A 57 -1.19 14.64 9.45
N PHE A 58 -1.54 13.35 9.44
CA PHE A 58 -2.76 12.85 10.05
C PHE A 58 -2.82 13.09 11.57
N LEU A 59 -1.77 12.69 12.29
CA LEU A 59 -1.68 12.85 13.76
C LEU A 59 -1.66 14.31 14.22
N SER A 60 -1.34 15.26 13.33
CA SER A 60 -1.36 16.69 13.68
C SER A 60 -2.79 17.26 13.80
N VAL A 61 -3.79 16.56 13.28
CA VAL A 61 -5.19 17.01 13.25
C VAL A 61 -6.19 15.98 13.79
N CYS A 62 -5.79 14.71 13.92
CA CYS A 62 -6.64 13.64 14.46
C CYS A 62 -5.96 12.90 15.61
N GLN A 63 -6.74 12.56 16.64
CA GLN A 63 -6.33 11.62 17.67
C GLN A 63 -6.56 10.19 17.18
N VAL A 64 -5.54 9.34 17.28
CA VAL A 64 -5.58 7.93 16.86
C VAL A 64 -5.57 7.05 18.09
N ASP A 65 -6.33 5.96 18.08
CA ASP A 65 -6.37 4.95 19.14
C ASP A 65 -5.28 3.92 18.95
N LYS A 66 -5.15 3.39 17.73
CA LYS A 66 -4.11 2.42 17.36
C LYS A 66 -3.61 2.74 15.96
N GLY A 67 -2.31 2.60 15.72
CA GLY A 67 -1.81 2.72 14.36
C GLY A 67 -0.55 1.95 14.07
N ILE A 68 -0.32 1.71 12.78
CA ILE A 68 0.87 1.07 12.26
C ILE A 68 1.41 1.90 11.11
N VAL A 69 2.70 2.23 11.15
CA VAL A 69 3.44 2.94 10.10
C VAL A 69 4.51 2.03 9.55
N VAL A 70 4.51 1.82 8.22
CA VAL A 70 5.44 0.91 7.55
C VAL A 70 6.14 1.63 6.40
N SER A 71 7.46 1.74 6.49
CA SER A 71 8.29 2.39 5.47
C SER A 71 9.59 1.62 5.24
N ASN A 72 10.29 1.93 4.15
CA ASN A 72 11.63 1.41 3.87
C ASN A 72 12.73 2.12 4.67
N GLU A 73 12.39 3.26 5.27
CA GLU A 73 13.30 4.06 6.09
C GLU A 73 12.82 4.13 7.54
N SER A 74 13.77 4.24 8.46
CA SER A 74 13.45 4.52 9.86
C SER A 74 12.91 5.94 9.98
N PRO A 75 11.94 6.19 10.87
CA PRO A 75 11.39 7.53 11.03
C PRO A 75 12.47 8.49 11.57
N VAL A 76 12.42 9.73 11.11
CA VAL A 76 13.34 10.81 11.56
C VAL A 76 12.92 11.34 12.94
N CYS A 77 11.71 11.03 13.39
CA CYS A 77 11.11 11.48 14.64
C CYS A 77 10.42 10.32 15.38
N GLN A 78 10.12 10.52 16.67
CA GLN A 78 9.34 9.57 17.46
C GLN A 78 7.85 9.69 17.13
N PHE A 79 7.18 8.54 17.11
CA PHE A 79 5.72 8.45 17.08
C PHE A 79 5.17 8.19 18.49
N PRO A 80 3.89 8.52 18.75
CA PRO A 80 3.24 8.17 20.02
C PRO A 80 3.28 6.65 20.30
N GLU A 81 3.19 6.26 21.57
CA GLU A 81 3.32 4.85 22.01
C GLU A 81 2.29 3.91 21.38
N ASN A 82 1.11 4.43 21.03
CA ASN A 82 0.05 3.66 20.40
C ASN A 82 0.22 3.49 18.88
N ILE A 83 1.32 4.00 18.31
CA ILE A 83 1.67 3.89 16.90
C ILE A 83 2.92 3.02 16.74
N GLU A 84 2.74 1.81 16.23
CA GLU A 84 3.85 0.90 15.94
C GLU A 84 4.53 1.31 14.62
N VAL A 85 5.86 1.38 14.59
CA VAL A 85 6.62 1.68 13.38
C VAL A 85 7.47 0.48 12.97
N ILE A 86 7.30 0.03 11.73
CA ILE A 86 7.96 -1.16 11.20
C ILE A 86 8.76 -0.79 9.95
N LYS A 87 10.03 -1.20 9.93
CA LYS A 87 10.88 -1.07 8.76
C LYS A 87 10.70 -2.29 7.84
N ALA A 88 10.40 -2.05 6.57
CA ALA A 88 10.17 -3.08 5.57
C ALA A 88 11.10 -2.93 4.35
N GLY A 89 11.10 -3.92 3.46
CA GLY A 89 11.94 -3.96 2.27
C GLY A 89 11.35 -3.18 1.10
N HIS A 90 12.22 -2.43 0.40
CA HIS A 90 11.94 -1.82 -0.91
C HIS A 90 13.26 -1.69 -1.69
N PRO A 91 13.33 -1.99 -3.00
CA PRO A 91 12.22 -2.32 -3.91
C PRO A 91 11.74 -3.78 -3.84
N LEU A 92 12.47 -4.65 -3.13
CA LEU A 92 12.08 -6.03 -2.90
C LEU A 92 11.55 -6.22 -1.47
N PRO A 93 10.49 -7.02 -1.28
CA PRO A 93 9.98 -7.32 0.05
C PRO A 93 10.98 -8.14 0.86
N ASN A 94 10.92 -8.02 2.19
CA ASN A 94 11.69 -8.81 3.13
C ASN A 94 10.79 -9.32 4.28
N GLU A 95 11.39 -9.92 5.31
CA GLU A 95 10.66 -10.37 6.50
C GLU A 95 9.86 -9.24 7.18
N GLY A 96 10.45 -8.04 7.25
CA GLY A 96 9.75 -6.85 7.75
C GLY A 96 8.49 -6.52 6.96
N SER A 97 8.49 -6.74 5.64
CA SER A 97 7.29 -6.58 4.80
C SER A 97 6.18 -7.58 5.11
N VAL A 98 6.55 -8.81 5.53
CA VAL A 98 5.60 -9.87 5.90
C VAL A 98 5.02 -9.60 7.29
N VAL A 99 5.89 -9.35 8.27
CA VAL A 99 5.50 -9.01 9.64
C VAL A 99 4.60 -7.78 9.68
N ALA A 100 4.93 -6.75 8.89
CA ALA A 100 4.10 -5.56 8.76
C ALA A 100 2.70 -5.87 8.22
N ALA A 101 2.61 -6.71 7.18
CA ALA A 101 1.34 -7.07 6.59
C ALA A 101 0.47 -7.91 7.53
N GLU A 102 1.06 -8.85 8.27
CA GLU A 102 0.36 -9.64 9.29
C GLU A 102 -0.19 -8.75 10.41
N LYS A 103 0.62 -7.81 10.92
CA LYS A 103 0.19 -6.85 11.95
C LYS A 103 -0.92 -5.93 11.47
N MET A 104 -0.82 -5.43 10.23
CA MET A 104 -1.90 -4.61 9.65
C MET A 104 -3.20 -5.40 9.49
N LEU A 105 -3.16 -6.63 9.00
CA LEU A 105 -4.35 -7.49 8.90
C LEU A 105 -4.95 -7.77 10.28
N SER A 106 -4.10 -8.05 11.28
CA SER A 106 -4.54 -8.32 12.66
C SER A 106 -5.14 -7.09 13.35
N LEU A 107 -4.64 -5.89 13.07
CA LEU A 107 -5.24 -4.66 13.58
C LEU A 107 -6.56 -4.34 12.85
N ALA A 108 -6.61 -4.54 11.53
CA ALA A 108 -7.82 -4.34 10.73
C ALA A 108 -8.95 -5.26 11.21
N SER A 109 -8.66 -6.53 11.52
CA SER A 109 -9.66 -7.49 12.00
C SER A 109 -10.23 -7.19 13.40
N GLN A 110 -9.67 -6.21 14.11
CA GLN A 110 -10.18 -5.75 15.41
C GLN A 110 -11.15 -4.56 15.26
N ALA A 111 -11.29 -4.01 14.06
CA ALA A 111 -12.16 -2.87 13.81
C ALA A 111 -13.63 -3.31 13.84
N ASP A 112 -14.47 -2.44 14.41
CA ASP A 112 -15.91 -2.62 14.55
C ASP A 112 -16.66 -1.45 13.89
N GLU A 113 -18.00 -1.45 13.97
CA GLU A 113 -18.86 -0.40 13.39
C GLU A 113 -18.61 1.00 13.99
N GLU A 114 -18.00 1.07 15.18
CA GLU A 114 -17.63 2.30 15.89
C GLU A 114 -16.23 2.80 15.51
N THR A 115 -15.49 2.00 14.73
CA THR A 115 -14.12 2.30 14.31
C THR A 115 -14.10 2.97 12.94
N LEU A 116 -13.30 4.02 12.80
CA LEU A 116 -12.88 4.57 11.52
C LEU A 116 -11.48 4.04 11.17
N CYS A 117 -11.38 3.26 10.10
CA CYS A 117 -10.11 2.78 9.56
C CYS A 117 -9.58 3.75 8.51
N VAL A 118 -8.41 4.33 8.76
CA VAL A 118 -7.78 5.31 7.87
C VAL A 118 -6.52 4.71 7.26
N PHE A 119 -6.53 4.55 5.94
CA PHE A 119 -5.40 4.03 5.18
C PHE A 119 -4.63 5.17 4.51
N LEU A 120 -3.37 5.35 4.88
CA LEU A 120 -2.45 6.33 4.33
C LEU A 120 -1.46 5.63 3.39
N VAL A 121 -1.67 5.77 2.08
CA VAL A 121 -0.99 4.95 1.07
C VAL A 121 -0.08 5.81 0.20
N SER A 122 1.15 5.34 -0.02
CA SER A 122 2.07 5.97 -0.98
C SER A 122 2.81 4.95 -1.83
N GLY A 123 3.54 5.46 -2.84
CA GLY A 123 4.38 4.65 -3.72
C GLY A 123 5.33 3.70 -2.96
N GLY A 124 5.62 2.55 -3.56
CA GLY A 124 6.44 1.49 -2.96
C GLY A 124 5.68 0.50 -2.06
N GLY A 125 4.40 0.76 -1.77
CA GLY A 125 3.57 -0.10 -0.92
C GLY A 125 3.51 -1.57 -1.35
N SER A 126 3.65 -1.87 -2.65
CA SER A 126 3.62 -3.25 -3.17
C SER A 126 4.71 -4.16 -2.58
N ALA A 127 5.90 -3.62 -2.32
CA ALA A 127 7.01 -4.32 -1.70
C ALA A 127 7.05 -4.14 -0.18
N ILE A 128 6.68 -2.94 0.29
CA ILE A 128 6.66 -2.60 1.73
C ILE A 128 5.61 -3.42 2.49
N LEU A 129 4.45 -3.71 1.88
CA LEU A 129 3.47 -4.65 2.42
C LEU A 129 3.36 -5.88 1.55
N CYS A 130 3.89 -7.00 2.02
CA CYS A 130 3.89 -8.26 1.28
C CYS A 130 3.37 -9.40 2.16
N SER A 131 2.15 -9.87 1.88
CA SER A 131 1.64 -11.09 2.49
C SER A 131 1.34 -12.12 1.39
N PRO A 132 2.17 -13.15 1.21
CA PRO A 132 1.84 -14.32 0.39
C PRO A 132 0.56 -15.00 0.89
N ALA A 133 -0.25 -15.56 -0.01
CA ALA A 133 -1.46 -16.29 0.35
C ALA A 133 -1.35 -17.79 0.03
N PHE A 134 -2.31 -18.57 0.54
CA PHE A 134 -2.51 -19.97 0.14
C PHE A 134 -1.28 -20.87 0.33
N GLY A 135 -0.47 -20.57 1.35
CA GLY A 135 0.75 -21.29 1.68
C GLY A 135 1.93 -21.03 0.73
N ILE A 136 1.83 -20.08 -0.19
CA ILE A 136 2.95 -19.61 -1.01
C ILE A 136 4.00 -18.97 -0.09
N SER A 137 5.27 -19.32 -0.27
CA SER A 137 6.37 -18.68 0.48
C SER A 137 6.73 -17.31 -0.09
N LEU A 138 7.41 -16.48 0.70
CA LEU A 138 7.93 -15.18 0.23
C LEU A 138 8.87 -15.36 -0.98
N ASP A 139 9.73 -16.37 -0.94
CA ASP A 139 10.66 -16.70 -2.03
C ASP A 139 9.93 -17.08 -3.33
N GLU A 140 8.91 -17.95 -3.25
CA GLU A 140 8.08 -18.30 -4.41
C GLU A 140 7.36 -17.09 -4.99
N LYS A 141 6.85 -16.19 -4.14
CA LYS A 141 6.20 -14.95 -4.56
C LYS A 141 7.19 -14.00 -5.26
N MET A 142 8.40 -13.85 -4.72
CA MET A 142 9.46 -13.04 -5.31
C MET A 142 9.93 -13.61 -6.66
N LYS A 143 10.14 -14.93 -6.74
CA LYS A 143 10.48 -15.63 -7.99
C LYS A 143 9.41 -15.45 -9.07
N THR A 144 8.14 -15.56 -8.70
CA THR A 144 7.01 -15.34 -9.61
C THR A 144 7.04 -13.94 -10.20
N PHE A 145 7.25 -12.93 -9.35
CA PHE A 145 7.31 -11.55 -9.81
C PHE A 145 8.53 -11.27 -10.70
N ASP A 146 9.70 -11.82 -10.38
CA ASP A 146 10.90 -11.72 -11.22
C ASP A 146 10.69 -12.36 -12.61
N ILE A 147 10.04 -13.53 -12.67
CA ILE A 147 9.72 -14.20 -13.93
C ILE A 147 8.73 -13.38 -14.77
N LEU A 148 7.69 -12.82 -14.15
CA LEU A 148 6.71 -11.97 -14.83
C LEU A 148 7.34 -10.69 -15.39
N ILE A 149 8.24 -10.04 -14.63
CA ILE A 149 8.97 -8.87 -15.14
C ILE A 149 9.82 -9.27 -16.36
N LYS A 150 10.55 -10.39 -16.27
CA LYS A 150 11.43 -10.87 -17.34
C LYS A 150 10.68 -11.38 -18.57
N SER A 151 9.39 -11.69 -18.46
CA SER A 151 8.58 -12.11 -19.60
C SER A 151 8.13 -10.96 -20.49
N GLY A 152 8.32 -9.70 -20.04
CA GLY A 152 7.83 -8.53 -20.75
C GLY A 152 6.34 -8.26 -20.55
N ALA A 153 5.72 -8.87 -19.51
CA ALA A 153 4.36 -8.55 -19.11
C ALA A 153 4.24 -7.08 -18.71
N ASP A 154 3.12 -6.45 -19.05
CA ASP A 154 2.87 -5.08 -18.65
C ASP A 154 2.53 -5.00 -17.14
N ILE A 155 2.57 -3.78 -16.59
CA ILE A 155 2.39 -3.60 -15.14
C ILE A 155 1.00 -4.03 -14.65
N GLU A 156 -0.04 -3.91 -15.47
CA GLU A 156 -1.39 -4.31 -15.10
C GLU A 156 -1.50 -5.84 -15.08
N GLU A 157 -0.99 -6.53 -16.10
CA GLU A 157 -0.90 -7.99 -16.14
C GLU A 157 -0.12 -8.55 -14.95
N ILE A 158 1.01 -7.93 -14.60
CA ILE A 158 1.79 -8.33 -13.43
C ILE A 158 0.99 -8.09 -12.14
N ASN A 159 0.31 -6.96 -12.02
CA ASN A 159 -0.49 -6.64 -10.83
C ASN A 159 -1.70 -7.58 -10.69
N THR A 160 -2.32 -7.99 -11.79
CA THR A 160 -3.39 -9.01 -11.83
C THR A 160 -2.94 -10.30 -11.15
N VAL A 161 -1.83 -10.88 -11.61
CA VAL A 161 -1.29 -12.10 -10.98
C VAL A 161 -0.91 -11.83 -9.52
N ARG A 162 -0.27 -10.70 -9.24
CA ARG A 162 0.19 -10.34 -7.88
C ARG A 162 -0.94 -10.25 -6.87
N ARG A 163 -2.10 -9.68 -7.23
CA ARG A 163 -3.26 -9.56 -6.33
C ARG A 163 -3.84 -10.93 -6.00
N HIS A 164 -3.97 -11.81 -6.99
CA HIS A 164 -4.52 -13.15 -6.82
C HIS A 164 -3.68 -14.04 -5.89
N ILE A 165 -2.36 -13.85 -5.83
CA ILE A 165 -1.46 -14.60 -4.93
C ILE A 165 -1.13 -13.87 -3.61
N SER A 166 -1.98 -12.94 -3.17
CA SER A 166 -1.69 -12.04 -2.04
C SER A 166 -2.85 -11.87 -1.08
N SER A 167 -2.67 -12.17 0.19
CA SER A 167 -3.73 -12.08 1.21
C SER A 167 -4.10 -10.64 1.60
N ILE A 168 -3.26 -9.66 1.27
CA ILE A 168 -3.46 -8.25 1.64
C ILE A 168 -3.78 -7.32 0.45
N LYS A 169 -3.65 -7.78 -0.80
CA LYS A 169 -3.82 -6.93 -1.99
C LYS A 169 -5.20 -7.15 -2.62
N GLY A 170 -5.62 -6.26 -3.52
CA GLY A 170 -6.92 -6.36 -4.19
C GLY A 170 -8.11 -6.17 -3.24
N GLY A 171 -8.04 -5.13 -2.41
CA GLY A 171 -9.09 -4.73 -1.48
C GLY A 171 -9.08 -5.49 -0.15
N ARG A 172 -8.33 -6.59 -0.05
CA ARG A 172 -8.36 -7.50 1.11
C ARG A 172 -7.98 -6.86 2.44
N LEU A 173 -7.15 -5.80 2.45
CA LEU A 173 -6.87 -5.08 3.70
C LEU A 173 -8.08 -4.26 4.16
N ALA A 174 -8.77 -3.58 3.23
CA ALA A 174 -9.99 -2.85 3.56
C ALA A 174 -11.15 -3.81 3.88
N GLU A 175 -11.23 -4.94 3.19
CA GLU A 175 -12.20 -6.01 3.50
C GLU A 175 -12.03 -6.54 4.93
N MET A 176 -10.78 -6.74 5.38
CA MET A 176 -10.48 -7.17 6.74
C MET A 176 -10.93 -6.16 7.81
N ALA A 177 -11.07 -4.88 7.45
CA ALA A 177 -11.58 -3.85 8.34
C ALA A 177 -13.12 -3.84 8.43
N SER A 178 -13.83 -4.60 7.58
CA SER A 178 -15.29 -4.69 7.65
C SER A 178 -15.77 -5.23 9.00
N PRO A 179 -16.81 -4.65 9.63
CA PRO A 179 -17.76 -3.68 9.07
C PRO A 179 -17.38 -2.19 9.26
N ALA A 180 -16.18 -1.88 9.73
CA ALA A 180 -15.75 -0.51 10.01
C ALA A 180 -15.77 0.38 8.77
N LYS A 181 -16.14 1.66 8.96
CA LYS A 181 -16.01 2.67 7.90
C LYS A 181 -14.53 2.84 7.56
N SER A 182 -14.21 2.87 6.27
CA SER A 182 -12.83 2.95 5.79
C SER A 182 -12.63 4.16 4.88
N VAL A 183 -11.54 4.91 5.09
CA VAL A 183 -11.11 6.04 4.25
C VAL A 183 -9.68 5.81 3.80
N THR A 184 -9.40 5.96 2.50
CA THR A 184 -8.03 5.89 1.96
C THR A 184 -7.59 7.26 1.48
N LEU A 185 -6.47 7.75 2.02
CA LEU A 185 -5.74 8.90 1.50
C LEU A 185 -4.48 8.39 0.78
N ALA A 186 -4.35 8.69 -0.50
CA ALA A 186 -3.29 8.14 -1.35
C ALA A 186 -2.45 9.23 -2.02
N ILE A 187 -1.12 9.10 -1.95
CA ILE A 187 -0.17 9.85 -2.77
C ILE A 187 0.31 8.92 -3.90
N SER A 188 -0.14 9.22 -5.13
CA SER A 188 0.17 8.41 -6.31
C SER A 188 1.48 8.83 -6.96
N ASP A 189 2.38 7.86 -7.18
CA ASP A 189 3.48 7.97 -8.14
C ASP A 189 3.17 7.27 -9.49
N VAL A 190 1.90 6.90 -9.71
CA VAL A 190 1.40 6.23 -10.92
C VAL A 190 0.78 7.25 -11.89
N LEU A 191 1.35 7.35 -13.09
CA LEU A 191 0.94 8.32 -14.12
C LEU A 191 -0.48 8.08 -14.68
N SER A 192 -0.98 6.84 -14.66
CA SER A 192 -2.31 6.50 -15.21
C SER A 192 -3.47 6.99 -14.35
N GLY A 193 -3.22 7.37 -13.08
CA GLY A 193 -4.27 7.71 -12.12
C GLY A 193 -5.12 6.52 -11.66
N ALA A 194 -4.76 5.29 -12.06
CA ALA A 194 -5.48 4.08 -11.70
C ALA A 194 -5.33 3.79 -10.19
N ARG A 195 -6.44 3.87 -9.45
CA ARG A 195 -6.47 3.76 -7.98
C ARG A 195 -6.03 2.37 -7.50
N ASN A 196 -6.43 1.33 -8.21
CA ASN A 196 -6.04 -0.07 -7.95
C ASN A 196 -4.55 -0.36 -8.18
N ALA A 197 -3.82 0.51 -8.89
CA ALA A 197 -2.39 0.35 -9.12
C ALA A 197 -1.55 0.80 -7.91
N ILE A 198 -2.06 1.77 -7.12
CA ILE A 198 -1.35 2.29 -5.95
C ILE A 198 -1.23 1.18 -4.91
N ALA A 199 0.00 0.78 -4.62
CA ALA A 199 0.33 -0.34 -3.74
C ALA A 199 -0.38 -1.66 -4.09
N SER A 200 -0.69 -1.88 -5.38
CA SER A 200 -1.50 -3.02 -5.87
C SER A 200 -2.90 -3.09 -5.25
N GLY A 201 -3.47 -1.94 -4.88
CA GLY A 201 -4.86 -1.82 -4.45
C GLY A 201 -5.13 -2.56 -3.15
N ALA A 202 -4.26 -2.46 -2.14
CA ALA A 202 -4.54 -3.12 -0.85
C ALA A 202 -5.88 -2.70 -0.24
N THR A 203 -6.30 -1.46 -0.51
CA THR A 203 -7.50 -0.82 0.05
C THR A 203 -8.51 -0.42 -1.04
N TYR A 204 -8.36 -0.97 -2.25
CA TYR A 204 -9.25 -0.71 -3.38
C TYR A 204 -9.60 -2.03 -4.05
N TYR A 205 -10.86 -2.16 -4.47
CA TYR A 205 -11.37 -3.41 -5.03
C TYR A 205 -10.59 -3.83 -6.29
N ASP A 206 -10.50 -5.14 -6.51
CA ASP A 206 -9.92 -5.74 -7.70
C ASP A 206 -11.04 -6.08 -8.69
N GLU A 207 -10.94 -5.56 -9.92
CA GLU A 207 -11.88 -5.88 -11.01
C GLU A 207 -11.47 -7.15 -11.77
N THR A 208 -10.25 -7.64 -11.54
CA THR A 208 -9.72 -8.82 -12.23
C THR A 208 -10.09 -10.11 -11.51
N THR A 209 -10.08 -11.20 -12.26
CA THR A 209 -10.49 -12.53 -11.85
C THR A 209 -9.34 -13.51 -11.89
N TRP A 210 -9.55 -14.69 -11.30
CA TRP A 210 -8.62 -15.82 -11.42
C TRP A 210 -8.36 -16.21 -12.88
N SER A 211 -9.40 -16.11 -13.73
CA SER A 211 -9.26 -16.35 -15.18
C SER A 211 -8.29 -15.35 -15.81
N ASP A 212 -8.40 -14.06 -15.50
CA ASP A 212 -7.48 -13.04 -16.03
C ASP A 212 -6.03 -13.32 -15.61
N ALA A 213 -5.82 -13.75 -14.37
CA ALA A 213 -4.50 -14.13 -13.89
C ALA A 213 -3.94 -15.35 -14.64
N ILE A 214 -4.75 -16.37 -14.91
CA ILE A 214 -4.37 -17.55 -15.71
C ILE A 214 -4.06 -17.14 -17.16
N GLU A 215 -4.88 -16.28 -17.77
CA GLU A 215 -4.67 -15.79 -19.13
C GLU A 215 -3.31 -15.10 -19.29
N VAL A 216 -2.87 -14.34 -18.28
CA VAL A 216 -1.51 -13.77 -18.24
C VAL A 216 -0.46 -14.89 -18.26
N ILE A 217 -0.61 -15.92 -17.42
CA ILE A 217 0.34 -17.04 -17.36
C ILE A 217 0.42 -17.78 -18.72
N GLU A 218 -0.71 -17.97 -19.39
CA GLU A 218 -0.79 -18.64 -20.70
C GLU A 218 -0.20 -17.79 -21.82
N ARG A 219 -0.56 -16.49 -21.87
CA ARG A 219 -0.07 -15.52 -22.87
C ARG A 219 1.45 -15.49 -22.94
N TYR A 220 2.11 -15.52 -21.79
CA TYR A 220 3.57 -15.47 -21.69
C TYR A 220 4.23 -16.86 -21.58
N GLN A 221 3.46 -17.94 -21.69
CA GLN A 221 3.94 -19.33 -21.60
C GLN A 221 4.78 -19.58 -20.33
N LEU A 222 4.24 -19.18 -19.17
CA LEU A 222 4.96 -19.17 -17.89
C LEU A 222 4.65 -20.38 -17.00
N LYS A 223 3.71 -21.24 -17.39
CA LYS A 223 3.23 -22.36 -16.56
C LYS A 223 4.35 -23.24 -16.02
N ASP A 224 5.32 -23.62 -16.87
CA ASP A 224 6.44 -24.49 -16.49
C ASP A 224 7.62 -23.73 -15.86
N LYS A 225 7.56 -22.40 -15.80
CA LYS A 225 8.60 -21.53 -15.25
C LYS A 225 8.29 -21.09 -13.83
N LEU A 226 7.01 -20.97 -13.49
CA LEU A 226 6.56 -20.53 -12.18
C LEU A 226 6.63 -21.65 -11.12
N PRO A 227 6.76 -21.29 -9.83
CA PRO A 227 6.65 -22.27 -8.76
C PRO A 227 5.32 -23.04 -8.84
N LYS A 228 5.37 -24.36 -8.70
CA LYS A 228 4.20 -25.23 -8.83
C LYS A 228 3.03 -24.76 -7.97
N LYS A 229 3.30 -24.36 -6.72
CA LYS A 229 2.29 -23.90 -5.78
C LYS A 229 1.52 -22.67 -6.24
N VAL A 230 2.20 -21.77 -6.96
CA VAL A 230 1.58 -20.57 -7.54
C VAL A 230 0.59 -20.96 -8.63
N ILE A 231 0.98 -21.88 -9.52
CA ILE A 231 0.10 -22.41 -10.56
C ILE A 231 -1.09 -23.15 -9.97
N ASP A 232 -0.86 -24.02 -8.98
CA ASP A 232 -1.92 -24.78 -8.31
C ASP A 232 -2.95 -23.83 -7.68
N VAL A 233 -2.50 -22.76 -7.02
CA VAL A 233 -3.36 -21.73 -6.42
C VAL A 233 -4.18 -21.01 -7.49
N LEU A 234 -3.55 -20.56 -8.57
CA LEU A 234 -4.23 -19.83 -9.65
C LEU A 234 -5.31 -20.68 -10.32
N ILE A 235 -5.07 -21.98 -10.52
CA ILE A 235 -6.03 -22.91 -11.13
C ILE A 235 -7.21 -23.23 -10.20
N SER A 236 -6.99 -23.18 -8.88
CA SER A 236 -7.99 -23.58 -7.89
C SER A 236 -8.99 -22.49 -7.48
N GLY A 237 -8.69 -21.23 -7.78
CA GLY A 237 -9.51 -20.06 -7.42
C GLY A 237 -10.56 -19.74 -8.45
#